data_AF-A0A821M7V2-F1
#
_entry.id   AF-A0A821M7V2-F1
#
_cell.length_a   1.000
_cell.length_b   1.000
_cell.length_c   1.000
_cell.angle_alpha   90.00
_cell.angle_beta   90.00
_cell.angle_gamma   90.00
#
_symmetry.space_group_name_H-M   'P 1'
#
loop_
_entity.id
_entity.type
_entity.pdbx_description
1 polymer ?
#
loop_
_entity_poly.entity_id
_entity_poly.type
_entity_poly.pdbx_seq_one_letter_code
_entity_poly.pdbx_strand_id
1 'polypeptide(L)'
;MCLDKARHVLYLSHEIQTLKWLETLFIFIWTSVNSKKIENPNEIFQDIKDISQYIRQLVKNKHIFIPDSDYMKDFVNYKIERWVDSAFQARIMKEDDHFVLDISKTDEQKSKKQKTIIVLDKDTGVEQYSTRWSHGLAQFLELKYRRKFSVESLKAVFISNKAFFQIYKHRLYGLTGTL
;
A
#
# COMPACT_ATOMS: atom_id res chain seq x y z
N MET A 1 2.19 -4.32 11.32
CA MET A 1 0.84 -4.77 11.76
C MET A 1 0.25 -3.68 12.65
N CYS A 2 -0.77 -2.94 12.21
CA CYS A 2 -1.36 -1.86 13.01
C CYS A 2 -2.57 -2.39 13.80
N LEU A 3 -2.41 -2.55 15.11
CA LEU A 3 -3.53 -2.70 16.03
C LEU A 3 -4.10 -1.29 16.27
N ASP A 4 -5.17 -0.94 15.56
CA ASP A 4 -5.86 0.32 15.79
C ASP A 4 -6.61 0.25 17.14
N LYS A 5 -6.14 1.01 18.13
CA LYS A 5 -6.63 1.05 19.52
C LYS A 5 -7.99 1.73 19.68
N ALA A 6 -8.92 1.58 18.73
CA ALA A 6 -10.28 2.12 18.87
C ALA A 6 -11.39 1.33 18.17
N ARG A 7 -11.08 0.34 17.33
CA ARG A 7 -12.10 -0.51 16.70
C ARG A 7 -11.58 -1.92 16.72
N HIS A 8 -12.34 -2.84 17.31
CA HIS A 8 -12.01 -4.23 17.58
C HIS A 8 -11.83 -5.11 16.32
N VAL A 9 -11.33 -4.51 15.25
CA VAL A 9 -11.17 -5.06 13.93
C VAL A 9 -9.68 -5.14 13.66
N LEU A 10 -9.18 -6.36 13.43
CA LEU A 10 -7.83 -6.59 12.95
C LEU A 10 -7.85 -6.50 11.42
N TYR A 11 -6.78 -6.01 10.81
CA TYR A 11 -6.65 -6.01 9.36
C TYR A 11 -5.62 -7.07 8.97
N LEU A 12 -6.08 -8.14 8.31
CA LEU A 12 -5.22 -9.20 7.78
C LEU A 12 -4.92 -8.90 6.31
N SER A 13 -3.65 -8.68 5.97
CA SER A 13 -3.21 -8.48 4.59
C SER A 13 -2.90 -9.82 3.93
N HIS A 14 -3.47 -10.08 2.77
CA HIS A 14 -3.10 -11.24 1.94
C HIS A 14 -2.80 -10.80 0.50
N GLU A 15 -1.89 -11.51 -0.15
CA GLU A 15 -1.60 -11.31 -1.57
C GLU A 15 -2.75 -11.90 -2.40
N ILE A 16 -3.23 -11.12 -3.38
CA ILE A 16 -4.27 -11.57 -4.30
C ILE A 16 -3.66 -11.60 -5.69
N GLN A 17 -3.80 -12.74 -6.38
CA GLN A 17 -3.25 -12.94 -7.73
C GLN A 17 -3.75 -11.90 -8.73
N THR A 18 -4.99 -11.42 -8.59
CA THR A 18 -5.59 -10.41 -9.46
C THR A 18 -4.97 -9.02 -9.31
N LEU A 19 -4.24 -8.73 -8.24
CA LEU A 19 -3.56 -7.44 -8.07
C LEU A 19 -2.23 -7.37 -8.82
N LYS A 20 -1.74 -8.50 -9.38
CA LYS A 20 -0.55 -8.52 -10.25
C LYS A 20 -0.70 -7.63 -11.47
N TRP A 21 -1.91 -7.52 -12.00
CA TRP A 21 -2.21 -6.69 -13.18
C TRP A 21 -2.05 -5.18 -12.91
N LEU A 22 -1.94 -4.77 -11.64
CA LEU A 22 -1.75 -3.36 -11.29
C LEU A 22 -0.31 -2.88 -11.49
N GLU A 23 0.68 -3.77 -11.68
CA GLU A 23 2.08 -3.38 -11.87
C GLU A 23 2.26 -2.33 -12.98
N THR A 24 1.65 -2.58 -14.14
CA THR A 24 1.66 -1.63 -15.26
C THR A 24 1.05 -0.29 -14.87
N LEU A 25 -0.08 -0.30 -14.14
CA LEU A 25 -0.73 0.92 -13.65
C LEU A 25 0.19 1.72 -12.72
N PHE A 26 0.86 1.05 -11.77
CA PHE A 26 1.81 1.69 -10.87
C PHE A 26 2.99 2.33 -11.62
N ILE A 27 3.51 1.64 -12.65
CA ILE A 27 4.57 2.19 -13.50
C ILE A 27 4.10 3.46 -14.22
N PHE A 28 2.90 3.45 -14.83
CA PHE A 28 2.35 4.63 -15.51
C PHE A 28 2.08 5.80 -14.57
N ILE A 29 1.59 5.53 -13.35
CA ILE A 29 1.44 6.56 -12.33
C ILE A 29 2.80 7.15 -11.97
N TRP A 30 3.80 6.31 -11.72
CA TRP A 30 5.15 6.73 -11.33
C TRP A 30 5.83 7.57 -12.41
N THR A 31 5.71 7.20 -13.69
CA THR A 31 6.26 7.99 -14.80
C THR A 31 5.56 9.33 -14.95
N SER A 32 4.23 9.36 -14.81
CA SER A 32 3.43 10.60 -14.89
C SER A 32 3.73 11.57 -13.75
N VAL A 33 3.96 11.07 -12.54
CA VAL A 33 4.33 11.91 -11.39
C VAL A 33 5.75 12.46 -11.58
N ASN A 34 6.69 11.66 -12.08
CA ASN A 34 8.07 12.10 -12.29
C ASN A 34 8.27 13.04 -13.48
N SER A 35 7.40 13.01 -14.49
CA SER A 35 7.45 13.95 -15.61
C SER A 35 7.00 15.37 -15.24
N LYS A 36 6.10 15.49 -14.25
CA LYS A 36 5.66 16.80 -13.71
C LYS A 36 6.72 17.40 -12.79
N LYS A 37 7.16 18.63 -13.08
CA LYS A 37 7.97 19.44 -12.17
C LYS A 37 7.06 19.98 -11.06
N ILE A 38 7.47 19.84 -9.80
CA ILE A 38 6.77 20.48 -8.68
C ILE A 38 7.23 21.93 -8.67
N GLU A 39 6.43 22.83 -9.20
CA GLU A 39 6.72 24.27 -9.17
C GLU A 39 6.29 24.88 -7.83
N ASN A 40 5.11 24.52 -7.33
CA ASN A 40 4.57 25.01 -6.06
C ASN A 40 3.98 23.87 -5.19
N PRO A 41 4.32 23.79 -3.88
CA PRO A 41 3.72 22.82 -2.96
C PRO A 41 2.19 22.94 -2.82
N ASN A 42 1.64 24.13 -3.06
CA ASN A 42 0.20 24.39 -2.95
C ASN A 42 -0.60 23.84 -4.14
N GLU A 43 0.06 23.53 -5.27
CA GLU A 43 -0.58 23.03 -6.50
C GLU A 43 -0.64 21.50 -6.56
N ILE A 44 0.01 20.79 -5.63
CA ILE A 44 0.06 19.33 -5.58
C ILE A 44 -1.34 18.71 -5.64
N PHE A 45 -2.33 19.32 -4.99
CA PHE A 45 -3.70 18.81 -5.00
C PHE A 45 -4.35 18.83 -6.40
N GLN A 46 -4.09 19.89 -7.19
CA GLN A 46 -4.58 19.94 -8.57
C GLN A 46 -3.79 18.97 -9.45
N ASP A 47 -2.48 18.87 -9.24
CA ASP A 47 -1.65 17.92 -9.96
C ASP A 47 -2.11 16.47 -9.76
N ILE A 48 -2.46 16.10 -8.52
CA ILE A 48 -3.02 14.78 -8.20
C ILE A 48 -4.30 14.53 -8.99
N LYS A 49 -5.20 15.52 -9.08
CA LYS A 49 -6.46 15.38 -9.83
C LYS A 49 -6.21 15.24 -11.32
N ASP A 50 -5.36 16.06 -11.91
CA ASP A 50 -5.04 16.04 -13.34
C ASP A 50 -4.44 14.69 -13.75
N ILE A 51 -3.44 14.23 -13.01
CA ILE A 51 -2.81 12.92 -13.27
C ILE A 51 -3.85 11.81 -13.08
N SER A 52 -4.67 11.87 -12.04
CA SER A 52 -5.72 10.88 -11.81
C SER A 52 -6.71 10.81 -12.96
N GLN A 53 -7.12 11.95 -13.53
CA GLN A 53 -7.99 12.00 -14.70
C GLN A 53 -7.31 11.43 -15.95
N TYR A 54 -6.05 11.79 -16.19
CA TYR A 54 -5.25 11.26 -17.29
C TYR A 54 -5.11 9.73 -17.22
N ILE A 55 -4.76 9.18 -16.05
CA ILE A 55 -4.64 7.74 -15.84
C ILE A 55 -6.00 7.05 -16.05
N ARG A 56 -7.10 7.64 -15.58
CA ARG A 56 -8.46 7.12 -15.85
C ARG A 56 -8.76 7.05 -17.35
N GLN A 57 -8.32 8.03 -18.14
CA GLN A 57 -8.47 7.99 -19.60
C GLN A 57 -7.63 6.88 -20.24
N LEU A 58 -6.39 6.67 -19.79
CA LEU A 58 -5.54 5.58 -20.28
C LEU A 58 -6.15 4.19 -20.01
N VAL A 59 -6.75 4.01 -18.83
CA VAL A 59 -7.47 2.77 -18.49
C VAL A 59 -8.70 2.59 -19.39
N LYS A 60 -9.50 3.65 -19.60
CA LYS A 60 -10.68 3.59 -20.49
C LYS A 60 -10.31 3.26 -21.94
N ASN A 61 -9.21 3.81 -22.43
CA ASN A 61 -8.71 3.59 -23.80
C ASN A 61 -7.99 2.23 -23.95
N LYS A 62 -7.95 1.39 -22.91
CA LYS A 62 -7.27 0.08 -22.89
C LYS A 62 -5.77 0.14 -23.16
N HIS A 63 -5.12 1.29 -22.94
CA HIS A 63 -3.65 1.38 -22.96
C HIS A 63 -3.02 0.66 -21.78
N ILE A 64 -3.72 0.62 -20.64
CA ILE A 64 -3.35 -0.16 -19.46
C ILE A 64 -4.32 -1.34 -19.39
N PHE A 65 -3.79 -2.56 -19.49
CA PHE A 65 -4.61 -3.76 -19.36
C PHE A 65 -5.02 -3.97 -17.91
N ILE A 66 -6.32 -3.94 -17.67
CA ILE A 66 -6.94 -4.28 -16.39
C ILE A 66 -8.03 -5.31 -16.70
N PRO A 67 -8.08 -6.45 -15.98
CA PRO A 67 -9.12 -7.46 -16.20
C PRO A 67 -10.51 -6.83 -16.19
N ASP A 68 -11.34 -7.20 -17.18
CA ASP A 68 -12.63 -6.57 -17.48
C ASP A 68 -13.73 -6.82 -16.44
N SER A 69 -13.42 -7.33 -15.25
CA SER A 69 -14.39 -7.44 -14.16
C SER A 69 -14.78 -6.06 -13.63
N ASP A 70 -16.07 -5.77 -13.53
CA ASP A 70 -16.59 -4.48 -13.05
C ASP A 70 -15.98 -4.08 -11.69
N TYR A 71 -15.86 -5.03 -10.77
CA TYR A 71 -15.25 -4.82 -9.45
C TYR A 71 -13.80 -4.31 -9.50
N MET A 72 -12.99 -4.75 -10.46
CA MET A 72 -11.60 -4.32 -10.58
C MET A 72 -11.51 -2.88 -11.09
N LYS A 73 -12.36 -2.51 -12.05
CA LYS A 73 -12.41 -1.14 -12.58
C LYS A 73 -12.86 -0.16 -11.51
N ASP A 74 -13.89 -0.53 -10.73
CA ASP A 74 -14.37 0.29 -9.62
C ASP A 74 -13.33 0.44 -8.52
N PHE A 75 -12.66 -0.66 -8.17
CA PHE A 75 -11.56 -0.64 -7.21
C PHE A 75 -10.44 0.30 -7.65
N VAL A 76 -10.01 0.20 -8.91
CA VAL A 76 -8.97 1.05 -9.48
C VAL A 76 -9.42 2.52 -9.51
N ASN A 77 -10.63 2.81 -9.98
CA ASN A 77 -11.17 4.17 -10.01
C ASN A 77 -11.20 4.81 -8.62
N TYR A 78 -11.58 4.05 -7.60
CA TYR A 78 -11.60 4.49 -6.20
C TYR A 78 -10.20 4.73 -5.62
N LYS A 79 -9.21 3.94 -6.04
CA LYS A 79 -7.85 3.98 -5.46
C LYS A 79 -6.89 4.91 -6.19
N ILE A 80 -7.11 5.22 -7.48
CA ILE A 80 -6.19 6.01 -8.32
C ILE A 80 -5.72 7.29 -7.63
N GLU A 81 -6.63 8.11 -7.08
CA GLU A 81 -6.24 9.38 -6.45
C GLU A 81 -5.30 9.17 -5.25
N ARG A 82 -5.56 8.15 -4.43
CA ARG A 82 -4.69 7.79 -3.31
C ARG A 82 -3.36 7.23 -3.77
N TRP A 83 -3.34 6.43 -4.84
CA TRP A 83 -2.09 5.93 -5.39
C TRP A 83 -1.24 7.05 -5.99
N VAL A 84 -1.87 8.02 -6.66
CA VAL A 84 -1.16 9.20 -7.18
C VAL A 84 -0.58 10.02 -6.02
N ASP A 85 -1.35 10.28 -4.96
CA ASP A 85 -0.85 10.93 -3.74
C ASP A 85 0.34 10.16 -3.12
N SER A 86 0.21 8.84 -2.93
CA SER A 86 1.32 8.00 -2.46
C SER A 86 2.56 8.06 -3.35
N ALA A 87 2.41 8.21 -4.68
CA ALA A 87 3.53 8.37 -5.59
C ALA A 87 4.23 9.73 -5.38
N PHE A 88 3.48 10.81 -5.16
CA PHE A 88 4.06 12.11 -4.77
C PHE A 88 4.81 12.01 -3.44
N GLN A 89 4.21 11.35 -2.45
CA GLN A 89 4.85 11.12 -1.15
C GLN A 89 6.15 10.33 -1.30
N ALA A 90 6.15 9.21 -2.04
CA ALA A 90 7.34 8.41 -2.32
C ALA A 90 8.44 9.23 -2.99
N ARG A 91 8.08 10.13 -3.91
CA ARG A 91 9.03 11.02 -4.58
C ARG A 91 9.72 11.97 -3.58
N ILE A 92 8.96 12.56 -2.67
CA ILE A 92 9.44 13.53 -1.67
C ILE A 92 10.23 12.86 -0.54
N MET A 93 9.84 11.65 -0.11
CA MET A 93 10.47 10.92 1.00
C MET A 93 11.97 10.69 0.75
N LYS A 94 12.81 11.03 1.73
CA LYS A 94 14.27 10.83 1.66
C LYS A 94 14.68 9.58 2.44
N GLU A 95 15.82 9.02 2.07
CA GLU A 95 16.48 7.96 2.85
C GLU A 95 16.84 8.50 4.24
N ASP A 96 16.89 7.60 5.22
CA ASP A 96 17.32 7.84 6.60
C ASP A 96 16.42 8.77 7.44
N ASP A 97 15.21 9.08 6.96
CA ASP A 97 14.17 9.75 7.76
C ASP A 97 13.07 8.76 8.18
N HIS A 98 12.32 8.26 7.21
CA HIS A 98 11.21 7.34 7.45
C HIS A 98 11.53 5.88 7.11
N PHE A 99 12.68 5.63 6.47
CA PHE A 99 13.08 4.29 6.02
C PHE A 99 14.58 4.17 5.80
N VAL A 100 15.08 2.95 5.89
CA VAL A 100 16.48 2.58 5.59
C VAL A 100 16.52 1.48 4.55
N LEU A 101 17.60 1.48 3.76
CA LEU A 101 17.89 0.45 2.76
C LEU A 101 18.93 -0.54 3.32
N ASP A 102 18.46 -1.65 3.87
CA ASP A 102 19.34 -2.71 4.40
C ASP A 102 19.43 -3.91 3.46
N ILE A 103 20.55 -4.62 3.50
CA ILE A 103 20.76 -5.86 2.75
C ILE A 103 20.15 -7.00 3.57
N SER A 104 19.08 -7.63 3.07
CA SER A 104 18.44 -8.73 3.80
C SER A 104 19.47 -9.83 4.13
N LYS A 105 19.54 -10.21 5.41
CA LYS A 105 20.43 -11.29 5.91
C LYS A 105 20.16 -12.64 5.24
N THR A 106 18.97 -12.81 4.67
CA THR A 106 18.54 -14.01 3.95
C THR A 106 19.22 -14.18 2.59
N ASP A 107 19.78 -13.12 2.00
CA ASP A 107 20.42 -13.12 0.67
C ASP A 107 21.95 -13.26 0.73
N GLU A 108 22.54 -13.68 1.86
CA GLU A 108 23.98 -13.91 1.99
C GLU A 108 24.55 -14.87 0.93
N GLN A 109 23.70 -15.70 0.31
CA GLN A 109 24.08 -16.70 -0.69
C GLN A 109 23.89 -16.25 -2.16
N LYS A 110 23.36 -15.05 -2.45
CA LYS A 110 23.12 -14.59 -3.83
C LYS A 110 24.06 -13.47 -4.25
N SER A 111 24.64 -13.61 -5.45
CA SER A 111 25.61 -12.71 -6.08
C SER A 111 25.11 -11.28 -6.32
N LYS A 112 23.83 -10.98 -6.06
CA LYS A 112 23.23 -9.63 -6.12
C LYS A 112 22.49 -9.36 -4.82
N LYS A 113 23.18 -8.74 -3.87
CA LYS A 113 22.61 -8.22 -2.61
C LYS A 113 21.59 -7.14 -2.92
N GLN A 114 20.29 -7.46 -2.93
CA GLN A 114 19.24 -6.47 -3.14
C GLN A 114 18.84 -5.87 -1.79
N LYS A 115 19.10 -4.57 -1.60
CA LYS A 115 18.67 -3.87 -0.39
C LYS A 115 17.14 -3.81 -0.34
N THR A 116 16.56 -4.21 0.78
CA THR A 116 15.13 -4.10 1.08
C THR A 116 14.84 -2.79 1.78
N ILE A 117 13.68 -2.19 1.49
CA ILE A 117 13.22 -0.99 2.17
C ILE A 117 12.62 -1.42 3.51
N ILE A 118 13.20 -0.93 4.61
CA ILE A 118 12.73 -1.18 5.97
C ILE A 118 12.14 0.09 6.54
N VAL A 119 10.94 -0.02 7.11
CA VAL A 119 10.25 1.09 7.78
C VAL A 119 10.96 1.41 9.08
N LEU A 120 11.23 2.69 9.32
CA LEU A 120 11.74 3.19 10.61
C LEU A 120 10.64 3.89 11.38
N ASP A 121 10.61 3.65 12.69
CA ASP A 121 9.85 4.49 13.61
C ASP A 121 10.65 5.76 13.93
N LYS A 122 10.09 6.93 13.62
CA LYS A 122 10.81 8.21 13.73
C LYS A 122 11.12 8.58 15.18
N ASP A 123 10.22 8.24 16.10
CA ASP A 123 10.34 8.64 17.51
C ASP A 123 11.34 7.76 18.26
N THR A 124 11.46 6.49 17.87
CA THR A 124 12.28 5.50 18.59
C THR A 124 13.53 5.07 17.82
N GLY A 125 13.61 5.35 16.52
CA GLY A 125 14.68 4.85 15.64
C GLY A 125 14.63 3.34 15.41
N VAL A 126 13.55 2.66 15.80
CA VAL A 126 13.44 1.20 15.71
C VAL A 126 13.06 0.76 14.30
N GLU A 127 13.80 -0.20 13.78
CA GLU A 127 13.55 -0.85 12.49
C GLU A 127 12.36 -1.82 12.57
N GLN A 128 11.38 -1.63 11.68
CA GLN A 128 10.17 -2.45 11.62
C GLN A 128 10.16 -3.36 10.38
N TYR A 129 10.91 -4.45 10.45
CA TYR A 129 11.05 -5.44 9.36
C TYR A 129 9.73 -6.04 8.85
N SER A 130 8.70 -6.12 9.71
CA SER A 130 7.39 -6.70 9.39
C SER A 130 6.34 -5.65 8.99
N THR A 131 6.72 -4.38 8.91
CA THR A 131 5.82 -3.29 8.51
C THR A 131 6.04 -2.94 7.05
N ARG A 132 4.93 -2.71 6.35
CA ARG A 132 4.90 -2.15 4.99
C ARG A 132 3.90 -1.02 4.95
N TRP A 133 4.19 0.04 4.21
CA TRP A 133 3.20 1.08 3.95
C TRP A 133 2.07 0.56 3.07
N SER A 134 0.87 1.09 3.31
CA SER A 134 -0.32 0.78 2.51
C SER A 134 -0.57 1.79 1.40
N HIS A 135 -1.56 1.52 0.55
CA HIS A 135 -2.01 2.41 -0.53
C HIS A 135 -0.94 2.63 -1.59
N GLY A 136 -0.24 1.57 -2.01
CA GLY A 136 0.77 1.68 -3.07
C GLY A 136 2.10 2.32 -2.67
N LEU A 137 2.23 2.93 -1.48
CA LEU A 137 3.43 3.71 -1.11
C LEU A 137 4.70 2.86 -1.08
N ALA A 138 4.62 1.63 -0.54
CA ALA A 138 5.75 0.70 -0.55
C ALA A 138 6.20 0.37 -1.99
N GLN A 139 5.24 0.15 -2.90
CA GLN A 139 5.48 -0.15 -4.31
C GLN A 139 6.15 1.02 -5.03
N PHE A 140 5.73 2.26 -4.75
CA PHE A 140 6.37 3.43 -5.35
C PHE A 140 7.78 3.67 -4.82
N LEU A 141 8.06 3.38 -3.55
CA LEU A 141 9.43 3.39 -3.01
C LEU A 141 10.29 2.31 -3.66
N GLU A 142 9.74 1.11 -3.89
CA GLU A 142 10.43 0.04 -4.64
C GLU A 142 10.77 0.50 -6.07
N LEU A 143 9.84 1.16 -6.77
CA LEU A 143 10.08 1.74 -8.09
C LEU A 143 11.15 2.86 -8.06
N LYS A 144 11.12 3.73 -7.04
CA LYS A 144 12.12 4.80 -6.84
C LYS A 144 13.54 4.23 -6.72
N TYR A 145 13.70 3.15 -5.95
CA TYR A 145 15.00 2.51 -5.72
C TYR A 145 15.35 1.39 -6.69
N ARG A 146 14.60 1.24 -7.79
CA ARG A 146 14.79 0.21 -8.81
C ARG A 146 14.86 -1.20 -8.21
N ARG A 147 13.97 -1.49 -7.27
CA ARG A 147 13.85 -2.77 -6.58
C ARG A 147 12.86 -3.69 -7.30
N LYS A 148 12.86 -4.96 -6.89
CA LYS A 148 11.87 -5.93 -7.36
C LYS A 148 10.48 -5.44 -6.92
N PHE A 149 9.58 -5.29 -7.88
CA PHE A 149 8.22 -4.83 -7.63
C PHE A 149 7.43 -5.90 -6.86
N SER A 150 6.92 -5.54 -5.68
CA SER A 150 6.05 -6.39 -4.88
C SER A 150 4.57 -6.16 -5.24
N VAL A 151 3.77 -7.22 -5.15
CA VAL A 151 2.32 -7.12 -5.39
C VAL A 151 1.66 -6.43 -4.19
N GLU A 152 0.70 -5.54 -4.44
CA GLU A 152 -0.11 -4.96 -3.35
C GLU A 152 -0.95 -6.06 -2.68
N SER A 153 -1.05 -5.99 -1.36
CA SER A 153 -1.90 -6.88 -0.57
C SER A 153 -3.19 -6.17 -0.18
N LEU A 154 -4.30 -6.90 -0.13
CA LEU A 154 -5.57 -6.35 0.29
C LEU A 154 -5.76 -6.59 1.79
N LYS A 155 -6.14 -5.53 2.51
CA LYS A 155 -6.51 -5.62 3.93
C LYS A 155 -7.92 -6.19 4.04
N ALA A 156 -8.06 -7.42 4.52
CA ALA A 156 -9.33 -8.01 4.91
C ALA A 156 -9.75 -7.49 6.29
N VAL A 157 -11.05 -7.27 6.48
CA VAL A 157 -11.66 -6.90 7.76
C VAL A 157 -11.79 -8.16 8.60
N PHE A 158 -11.12 -8.22 9.74
CA PHE A 158 -11.28 -9.27 10.75
C PHE A 158 -11.94 -8.68 11.99
N ILE A 159 -12.96 -9.34 12.55
CA ILE A 159 -13.54 -8.96 13.84
C ILE A 159 -13.01 -9.89 14.93
N SER A 160 -12.56 -9.34 16.06
CA SER A 160 -12.15 -10.18 17.19
C SER A 160 -13.33 -10.96 17.76
N ASN A 161 -13.08 -12.17 18.26
CA ASN A 161 -14.13 -12.99 18.91
C ASN A 161 -14.86 -12.21 20.01
N LYS A 162 -14.12 -11.43 20.83
CA LYS A 162 -14.71 -10.55 21.85
C LYS A 162 -15.73 -9.58 21.26
N ALA A 163 -15.35 -8.84 20.21
CA ALA A 163 -16.23 -7.87 19.61
C ALA A 163 -17.38 -8.49 18.84
N PHE A 164 -17.14 -9.63 18.20
CA PHE A 164 -18.20 -10.43 17.59
C PHE A 164 -19.26 -10.81 18.62
N PHE A 165 -18.84 -11.32 19.79
CA PHE A 165 -19.78 -11.66 20.87
C PHE A 165 -20.47 -10.43 21.47
N GLN A 166 -19.81 -9.27 21.52
CA GLN A 166 -20.42 -8.02 21.98
C GLN A 166 -21.60 -7.54 21.10
N ILE A 167 -21.66 -7.95 19.82
CA ILE A 167 -22.80 -7.62 18.93
C ILE A 167 -24.12 -8.19 19.49
N TYR A 168 -24.06 -9.31 20.21
CA TYR A 168 -25.22 -9.97 20.80
C TYR A 168 -25.73 -9.29 22.08
N LYS A 169 -25.05 -8.25 22.58
CA LYS A 169 -25.41 -7.44 23.76
C LYS A 169 -25.73 -8.32 24.98
N HIS A 170 -27.00 -8.42 25.37
CA HIS A 170 -27.48 -9.17 26.53
C HIS A 170 -27.90 -10.62 26.22
N ARG A 171 -27.70 -11.09 24.99
CA ARG A 171 -28.11 -12.44 24.53
C ARG A 171 -26.92 -13.36 24.33
N LEU A 172 -25.90 -13.25 25.19
CA LEU A 172 -24.71 -14.11 25.17
C LEU A 172 -24.72 -15.03 26.39
N TYR A 173 -24.83 -16.33 26.15
CA TYR A 173 -24.80 -17.36 27.19
C TYR A 173 -23.68 -18.35 26.86
N GLY A 174 -22.97 -18.84 27.88
CA GLY A 174 -21.88 -19.80 27.73
C GLY A 174 -22.01 -20.94 28.74
N LEU A 175 -21.66 -22.15 28.32
CA LEU A 175 -21.60 -23.36 29.15
C LEU A 175 -20.19 -23.93 29.02
N THR A 176 -19.54 -24.21 30.14
CA THR A 176 -18.21 -24.84 30.17
C THR A 176 -18.10 -25.79 31.37
N GLY A 177 -17.35 -26.89 31.20
CA GLY A 177 -17.05 -27.83 32.29
C GLY A 177 -15.84 -27.40 33.14
N THR A 178 -15.09 -26.39 32.69
CA THR A 178 -13.99 -25.77 33.43
C THR A 178 -13.99 -24.28 33.10
N LEU A 179 -14.18 -23.44 34.12
CA LEU A 179 -14.17 -21.98 34.00
C LEU A 179 -12.73 -21.46 34.14
#